data_AF-A0A0F9V7D7-F1
#
_entry.id   AF-A0A0F9V7D7-F1
#
_cell.length_a   1.000
_cell.length_b   1.000
_cell.length_c   1.000
_cell.angle_alpha   90.00
_cell.angle_beta   90.00
_cell.angle_gamma   90.00
#
_symmetry.space_group_name_H-M   'P 1'
#
loop_
_entity.id
_entity.type
_entity.pdbx_description
1 polymer ?
#
loop_
_entity_poly.entity_id
_entity_poly.type
_entity_poly.pdbx_seq_one_letter_code
_entity_poly.pdbx_strand_id
1 'polypeptide(L)'
;MRWDANGEFIMWYDRQGNPVDGETVVRKMKDLAYKTVLKTSLANGRSLSTIWLGTDYSHTAGPPLIFETAVFVGGEIEVLERYASEAEALEGHARAEQWQGKL
;
A
#
# COMPACT_ATOMS: atom_id res chain seq x y z
N MET A 1 5.90 -1.44 15.31
CA MET A 1 7.27 -2.00 15.47
C MET A 1 7.16 -3.48 15.72
N ARG A 2 7.92 -4.31 14.99
CA ARG A 2 7.90 -5.78 15.10
C ARG A 2 9.33 -6.32 15.23
N TRP A 3 9.44 -7.47 15.89
CA TRP A 3 10.70 -8.14 16.16
C TRP A 3 10.56 -9.61 15.80
N ASP A 4 11.62 -10.23 15.28
CA ASP A 4 11.64 -11.66 14.97
C ASP A 4 11.98 -12.51 16.22
N ALA A 5 12.07 -13.83 16.04
CA ALA A 5 12.38 -14.76 17.14
C ALA A 5 13.79 -14.58 17.73
N ASN A 6 14.69 -13.90 17.00
CA ASN A 6 16.05 -13.59 17.44
C ASN A 6 16.14 -12.20 18.10
N GLY A 7 15.04 -11.45 18.15
CA GLY A 7 15.00 -10.09 18.68
C GLY A 7 15.52 -9.04 17.69
N GLU A 8 15.51 -9.33 16.39
CA GLU A 8 15.87 -8.38 15.32
C GLU A 8 14.65 -7.59 14.83
N PHE A 9 14.84 -6.30 14.56
CA PHE A 9 13.76 -5.41 14.15
C PHE A 9 13.32 -5.71 12.71
N ILE A 10 12.02 -5.97 12.52
CA ILE A 10 11.44 -6.22 11.20
C ILE A 10 10.83 -4.95 10.63
N MET A 11 11.51 -4.38 9.64
CA MET A 11 11.09 -3.17 8.95
C MET A 11 10.43 -3.44 7.59
N TRP A 12 10.92 -4.44 6.87
CA TRP A 12 10.73 -4.60 5.44
C TRP A 12 9.97 -5.89 5.12
N TYR A 13 9.02 -5.81 4.19
CA TYR A 13 8.13 -6.92 3.85
C TYR A 13 7.91 -7.02 2.35
N ASP A 14 7.83 -8.22 1.79
CA ASP A 14 7.36 -8.43 0.40
C ASP A 14 5.83 -8.26 0.26
N ARG A 15 5.26 -8.56 -0.92
CA ARG A 15 3.80 -8.44 -1.17
C ARG A 15 2.98 -9.51 -0.45
N GLN A 16 3.62 -10.62 -0.08
CA GLN A 16 2.99 -11.71 0.66
C GLN A 16 3.02 -11.46 2.18
N GLY A 17 3.64 -10.36 2.62
CA GLY A 17 3.79 -10.03 4.04
C GLY A 17 4.95 -10.77 4.71
N ASN A 18 5.85 -11.39 3.93
CA ASN A 18 7.02 -12.04 4.50
C ASN A 18 8.09 -10.99 4.82
N PRO A 19 8.75 -11.06 5.99
CA PRO A 19 9.96 -10.29 6.27
C PRO A 19 11.02 -10.50 5.20
N VAL A 20 11.66 -9.42 4.76
CA VAL A 20 12.80 -9.46 3.83
C VAL A 20 13.89 -8.48 4.27
N ASP A 21 15.07 -8.56 3.68
CA ASP A 21 16.13 -7.58 3.90
C ASP A 21 15.86 -6.24 3.16
N GLY A 22 16.56 -5.19 3.58
CA GLY A 22 16.42 -3.86 2.99
C GLY A 22 16.85 -3.79 1.52
N GLU A 23 17.84 -4.57 1.11
CA GLU A 23 18.30 -4.61 -0.29
C GLU A 23 17.20 -5.14 -1.23
N THR A 24 16.51 -6.19 -0.79
CA THR A 24 15.39 -6.81 -1.50
C THR A 24 14.23 -5.84 -1.64
N VAL A 25 13.88 -5.10 -0.58
CA VAL A 25 12.85 -4.06 -0.68
C VAL A 25 13.28 -2.94 -1.62
N VAL A 26 14.51 -2.45 -1.56
CA VAL A 26 15.01 -1.40 -2.46
C VAL A 26 14.95 -1.85 -3.92
N ARG A 27 15.36 -3.09 -4.22
CA ARG A 27 15.30 -3.67 -5.57
C ARG A 27 13.85 -3.73 -6.07
N LYS A 28 12.93 -4.23 -5.25
CA LYS A 28 11.49 -4.34 -5.58
C LYS A 28 10.80 -2.98 -5.67
N MET A 29 11.21 -1.99 -4.88
CA MET A 29 10.66 -0.63 -4.95
C MET A 29 11.00 0.08 -6.26
N LYS A 30 12.16 -0.23 -6.86
CA LYS A 30 12.58 0.29 -8.17
C LYS A 30 11.82 -0.35 -9.34
N ASP A 31 11.30 -1.55 -9.14
CA ASP A 31 10.45 -2.22 -10.12
C ASP A 31 9.00 -1.70 -10.00
N LEU A 32 8.63 -0.78 -10.89
CA LEU A 32 7.29 -0.18 -10.89
C LEU A 32 6.18 -1.19 -11.20
N ALA A 33 6.47 -2.27 -11.94
CA ALA A 33 5.50 -3.32 -12.24
C ALA A 33 5.25 -4.19 -10.99
N TYR A 34 6.28 -4.43 -10.18
CA TYR A 34 6.11 -5.08 -8.89
C TYR A 34 5.40 -4.18 -7.87
N LYS A 35 5.81 -2.91 -7.79
CA LYS A 35 5.31 -1.94 -6.81
C LYS A 35 3.84 -1.56 -7.05
N THR A 36 3.45 -1.40 -8.30
CA THR A 36 2.08 -1.03 -8.67
C THR A 36 1.20 -2.27 -8.64
N VAL A 37 0.18 -2.29 -7.78
CA VAL A 37 -0.80 -3.38 -7.74
C VAL A 37 -1.90 -3.12 -8.76
N LEU A 38 -2.48 -1.92 -8.75
CA LEU A 38 -3.55 -1.53 -9.66
C LEU A 38 -3.58 -0.01 -9.84
N LYS A 39 -3.93 0.45 -11.05
CA LYS A 39 -4.20 1.85 -11.36
C LYS A 39 -5.47 1.95 -12.18
N THR A 40 -6.35 2.88 -11.81
CA THR A 40 -7.60 3.15 -12.52
C THR A 40 -7.73 4.65 -12.77
N SER A 41 -7.99 5.02 -14.01
CA SER A 41 -8.39 6.39 -14.37
C SER A 41 -9.88 6.53 -14.19
N LEU A 42 -10.31 7.53 -13.42
CA LEU A 42 -11.72 7.80 -13.13
C LEU A 42 -12.18 9.05 -13.88
N ALA A 43 -13.49 9.27 -13.92
CA ALA A 43 -14.07 10.48 -14.51
C ALA A 43 -13.61 11.76 -13.80
N ASN A 44 -13.67 12.88 -14.53
CA ASN A 44 -13.35 14.24 -14.04
C ASN A 44 -11.89 14.42 -13.60
N GLY A 45 -10.94 13.77 -14.29
CA GLY A 45 -9.51 13.93 -14.01
C GLY A 45 -9.05 13.31 -12.70
N ARG A 46 -9.88 12.43 -12.11
CA ARG A 46 -9.54 11.67 -10.92
C ARG A 46 -8.77 10.41 -11.30
N SER A 47 -7.92 9.94 -10.41
CA SER A 47 -7.25 8.65 -10.59
C SER A 47 -7.14 7.93 -9.26
N LEU A 48 -6.99 6.61 -9.33
CA LEU A 48 -6.87 5.73 -8.20
C LEU A 48 -5.63 4.87 -8.38
N SER A 49 -4.82 4.73 -7.34
CA SER A 49 -3.66 3.84 -7.35
C SER A 49 -3.62 3.00 -6.10
N THR A 50 -3.44 1.70 -6.27
CA THR A 50 -3.05 0.77 -5.20
C THR A 50 -1.61 0.37 -5.40
N ILE A 51 -0.80 0.55 -4.37
CA ILE A 51 0.63 0.25 -4.40
C ILE A 51 1.05 -0.57 -3.18
N TRP A 52 2.14 -1.32 -3.36
CA TRP A 52 2.91 -1.90 -2.28
C TRP A 52 3.94 -0.89 -1.76
N LEU A 53 4.04 -0.78 -0.44
CA LEU A 53 4.93 0.14 0.28
C LEU A 53 6.28 -0.49 0.62
N GLY A 54 6.28 -1.81 0.87
CA GLY A 54 7.47 -2.57 1.28
C GLY A 54 7.94 -2.32 2.70
N THR A 55 7.32 -1.39 3.43
CA THR A 55 7.60 -1.10 4.83
C THR A 55 6.32 -1.05 5.61
N ASP A 56 6.41 -1.38 6.88
CA ASP A 56 5.31 -1.29 7.81
C ASP A 56 4.98 0.18 8.16
N TYR A 57 3.80 0.65 7.76
CA TYR A 57 3.24 1.95 8.14
C TYR A 57 2.26 1.87 9.34
N SER A 58 2.19 0.74 10.05
CA SER A 58 1.39 0.67 11.28
C SER A 58 2.05 1.47 12.41
N HIS A 59 1.35 2.48 12.90
CA HIS A 59 1.76 3.26 14.07
C HIS A 59 1.29 2.63 15.39
N THR A 60 0.45 1.60 15.32
CA THR A 60 -0.18 0.92 16.46
C THR A 60 0.03 -0.59 16.39
N ALA A 61 -0.42 -1.32 17.41
CA ALA A 61 -0.50 -2.78 17.36
C ALA A 61 -1.44 -3.23 16.23
N GLY A 62 -1.12 -4.36 15.58
CA GLY A 62 -1.88 -4.94 14.48
C GLY A 62 -1.00 -5.68 13.47
N PRO A 63 -1.54 -6.12 12.32
CA PRO A 63 -0.74 -6.59 11.19
C PRO A 63 0.03 -5.41 10.52
N PRO A 64 1.15 -5.67 9.82
CA PRO A 64 1.92 -4.61 9.17
C PRO A 64 1.10 -4.00 8.04
N LEU A 65 1.04 -2.67 7.94
CA LEU A 65 0.31 -1.99 6.86
C LEU A 65 1.28 -1.69 5.72
N ILE A 66 1.31 -2.58 4.73
CA ILE A 66 2.32 -2.61 3.67
C ILE A 66 1.75 -2.33 2.28
N PHE A 67 0.45 -2.04 2.19
CA PHE A 67 -0.23 -1.57 0.98
C PHE A 67 -0.96 -0.27 1.25
N GLU A 68 -1.17 0.51 0.20
CA GLU A 68 -2.09 1.65 0.25
C GLU A 68 -2.89 1.80 -1.04
N THR A 69 -4.09 2.34 -0.90
CA THR A 69 -4.97 2.77 -1.99
C THR A 69 -5.22 4.26 -1.83
N ALA A 70 -4.93 5.04 -2.87
CA ALA A 70 -5.06 6.48 -2.87
C ALA A 70 -5.91 6.99 -4.03
N VAL A 71 -6.92 7.82 -3.73
CA VAL A 71 -7.67 8.58 -4.73
C VAL A 71 -7.02 9.94 -4.90
N PHE A 72 -6.68 10.28 -6.13
CA PHE A 72 -6.12 11.56 -6.53
C PHE A 72 -7.16 12.40 -7.26
N VAL A 73 -7.31 13.67 -6.88
CA VAL A 73 -8.17 14.66 -7.55
C VAL A 73 -7.33 15.90 -7.85
N GLY A 74 -7.20 16.26 -9.13
CA GLY A 74 -6.34 17.38 -9.51
C GLY A 74 -4.85 17.19 -9.18
N GLY A 75 -4.41 15.94 -8.96
CA GLY A 75 -3.05 15.59 -8.56
C GLY A 75 -2.84 15.47 -7.04
N GLU A 76 -3.79 15.92 -6.23
CA GLU A 76 -3.73 15.86 -4.76
C GLU A 76 -4.42 14.60 -4.23
N ILE A 77 -3.93 14.07 -3.10
CA ILE A 77 -4.53 12.90 -2.44
C ILE A 77 -5.75 13.34 -1.62
N GLU A 78 -6.93 12.85 -1.97
CA GLU A 78 -8.19 13.13 -1.25
C GLU A 78 -8.57 12.01 -0.27
N VAL A 79 -8.28 10.76 -0.66
CA VAL A 79 -8.52 9.56 0.15
C VAL A 79 -7.23 8.75 0.16
N LEU A 80 -6.84 8.28 1.35
CA LEU A 80 -5.73 7.37 1.54
C LEU A 80 -6.12 6.33 2.59
N GLU A 81 -6.13 5.07 2.20
CA GLU A 81 -6.32 3.94 3.11
C GLU A 81 -5.15 2.97 2.97
N ARG A 82 -4.80 2.29 4.07
CA ARG A 82 -3.70 1.34 4.13
C ARG A 82 -4.18 -0.03 4.56
N TYR A 83 -3.55 -1.07 4.03
CA TYR A 83 -3.98 -2.46 4.21
C TYR A 83 -2.79 -3.37 4.51
N ALA A 84 -3.10 -4.50 5.16
CA ALA A 84 -2.08 -5.47 5.51
C ALA A 84 -1.79 -6.46 4.38
N SER A 85 -2.79 -6.73 3.55
CA SER A 85 -2.67 -7.65 2.42
C SER A 85 -3.06 -7.03 1.10
N GLU A 86 -2.57 -7.63 0.02
CA GLU A 86 -2.91 -7.24 -1.34
C GLU A 86 -4.40 -7.42 -1.64
N ALA A 87 -5.01 -8.49 -1.13
CA ALA A 87 -6.44 -8.77 -1.31
C ALA A 87 -7.30 -7.68 -0.68
N GLU A 88 -7.02 -7.30 0.58
CA GLU A 88 -7.71 -6.18 1.24
C GLU A 88 -7.50 -4.85 0.48
N ALA A 89 -6.29 -4.64 -0.06
CA ALA A 89 -5.99 -3.43 -0.83
C ALA A 89 -6.79 -3.35 -2.14
N LEU A 90 -7.01 -4.50 -2.81
CA LEU A 90 -7.86 -4.60 -4.00
C LEU A 90 -9.35 -4.41 -3.67
N GLU A 91 -9.83 -4.94 -2.54
CA GLU A 91 -11.18 -4.64 -2.06
C GLU A 91 -11.34 -3.15 -1.74
N GLY A 92 -10.33 -2.56 -1.11
CA GLY A 92 -10.22 -1.12 -0.88
C GLY A 92 -10.26 -0.30 -2.17
N HIS A 93 -9.55 -0.76 -3.20
CA HIS A 93 -9.58 -0.18 -4.54
C HIS A 93 -10.99 -0.18 -5.12
N ALA A 94 -11.67 -1.32 -5.12
CA ALA A 94 -13.03 -1.45 -5.63
C ALA A 94 -14.03 -0.53 -4.89
N ARG A 95 -13.88 -0.38 -3.57
CA ARG A 95 -14.68 0.60 -2.81
C ARG A 95 -14.38 2.05 -3.22
N ALA A 96 -13.09 2.38 -3.39
CA ALA A 96 -12.64 3.72 -3.76
C ALA A 96 -13.03 4.12 -5.20
N GLU A 97 -13.20 3.18 -6.12
CA GLU A 97 -13.72 3.48 -7.47
C GLU A 97 -15.12 4.10 -7.45
N GLN A 98 -15.93 3.73 -6.44
CA GLN A 98 -17.29 4.25 -6.26
C GLN A 98 -17.31 5.59 -5.51
N TRP A 99 -16.17 6.06 -4.99
CA TRP A 99 -16.09 7.29 -4.23
C TRP A 99 -16.38 8.51 -5.13
N GLN A 100 -17.31 9.37 -4.70
CA GLN A 100 -17.74 10.54 -5.47
C GLN A 100 -17.26 11.89 -4.92
N GLY A 101 -16.51 11.89 -3.82
CA GLY A 101 -16.16 13.11 -3.09
C GLY A 101 -16.60 13.05 -1.63
N LYS A 102 -16.12 13.99 -0.82
CA LYS A 102 -16.76 14.34 0.44
C LYS A 102 -18.01 15.17 0.11
N LEU A 103 -19.13 14.89 0.77
CA LEU A 103 -20.31 15.77 0.80
C LEU A 103 -19.99 17.07 1.54
#